data_AF-A0A1W9QIC6-F1
#
_entry.id   AF-A0A1W9QIC6-F1
#
_cell.length_a   1.000
_cell.length_b   1.000
_cell.length_c   1.000
_cell.angle_alpha   90.00
_cell.angle_beta   90.00
_cell.angle_gamma   90.00
#
_symmetry.space_group_name_H-M   'P 1'
#
loop_
_entity.id
_entity.type
_entity.pdbx_description
1 polymer ?
#
loop_
_entity_poly.entity_id
_entity_poly.type
_entity_poly.pdbx_seq_one_letter_code
_entity_poly.pdbx_strand_id
1 'polypeptide(L)'
;MTGGAPAVGGGNATGGAPDRSTFFGDSRCQARSFLLCDGFETTSIDSALWTIEKNGANVVELSQETAARGAQSVHIKAENGFGYLKNTSVFPVPSNNYFGRMFLRVKRFSTVSYAHWTVAEAAGKGDGSLIRVGGQYADHFGANRYGVGSDGGPTGDWTLHDADPLGKPEEPPISTWICLEWEHRGSENVTRFFVDGVEHPSLATSETQHGGEDPRVKYVLPEVTSLWFGWWQYQSDPEPFDVWIDELAIDTARIGCED
;
A
#
# COMPACT_ATOMS: atom_id res chain seq x y z
N MET A 1 4.43 44.28 -36.40
CA MET A 1 4.45 42.83 -36.12
C MET A 1 4.74 42.65 -34.64
N THR A 2 3.78 42.14 -33.88
CA THR A 2 3.97 41.25 -32.72
C THR A 2 2.58 40.83 -32.26
N GLY A 3 2.18 39.62 -32.66
CA GLY A 3 0.96 38.98 -32.21
C GLY A 3 1.14 38.45 -30.79
N GLY A 4 0.24 38.82 -29.89
CA GLY A 4 0.07 38.14 -28.61
C GLY A 4 -0.87 36.96 -28.81
N ALA A 5 -0.36 35.75 -28.64
CA ALA A 5 -1.19 34.54 -28.60
C ALA A 5 -2.05 34.54 -27.32
N PRO A 6 -3.32 34.11 -27.38
CA PRO A 6 -4.10 33.89 -26.17
C PRO A 6 -3.61 32.61 -25.49
N ALA A 7 -3.43 32.68 -24.17
CA ALA A 7 -3.13 31.52 -23.34
C ALA A 7 -4.31 30.54 -23.38
N VAL A 8 -4.02 29.29 -23.72
CA VAL A 8 -4.97 28.19 -23.82
C VAL A 8 -5.07 27.51 -22.45
N GLY A 9 -6.29 27.49 -21.91
CA GLY A 9 -6.87 26.40 -21.10
C GLY A 9 -6.08 25.86 -19.92
N GLY A 10 -6.22 26.49 -18.74
CA GLY A 10 -6.14 25.75 -17.49
C GLY A 10 -7.42 24.90 -17.34
N GLY A 11 -7.31 23.61 -17.64
CA GLY A 11 -8.39 22.66 -17.37
C GLY A 11 -8.60 22.56 -15.86
N ASN A 12 -9.79 22.96 -15.42
CA ASN A 12 -10.27 22.69 -14.06
C ASN A 12 -10.21 21.18 -13.80
N ALA A 13 -9.42 20.75 -12.82
CA ALA A 13 -9.60 19.45 -12.19
C ALA A 13 -10.88 19.51 -11.34
N THR A 14 -12.03 19.36 -12.00
CA THR A 14 -13.30 19.02 -11.33
C THR A 14 -13.31 17.51 -11.08
N GLY A 15 -12.41 17.02 -10.23
CA GLY A 15 -12.44 15.64 -9.76
C GLY A 15 -13.35 15.57 -8.54
N GLY A 16 -14.61 15.22 -8.72
CA GLY A 16 -15.42 14.75 -7.58
C GLY A 16 -14.75 13.53 -6.95
N ALA A 17 -15.00 13.29 -5.66
CA ALA A 17 -14.54 12.06 -5.02
C ALA A 17 -14.98 10.84 -5.85
N PRO A 18 -14.10 9.84 -6.06
CA PRO A 18 -14.44 8.64 -6.80
C PRO A 18 -15.70 7.96 -6.25
N ASP A 19 -16.53 7.40 -7.13
CA ASP A 19 -17.72 6.67 -6.72
C ASP A 19 -17.34 5.28 -6.22
N ARG A 20 -17.24 5.13 -4.90
CA ARG A 20 -16.91 3.86 -4.24
C ARG A 20 -17.83 2.70 -4.62
N SER A 21 -19.06 2.96 -5.07
CA SER A 21 -19.97 1.88 -5.50
C SER A 21 -19.42 1.11 -6.69
N THR A 22 -18.55 1.74 -7.49
CA THR A 22 -17.89 1.13 -8.65
C THR A 22 -16.65 0.33 -8.27
N PHE A 23 -16.20 0.36 -7.02
CA PHE A 23 -14.98 -0.33 -6.60
C PHE A 23 -15.21 -1.81 -6.33
N PHE A 24 -16.44 -2.18 -6.02
CA PHE A 24 -16.81 -3.54 -5.59
C PHE A 24 -17.56 -4.28 -6.70
N GLY A 25 -17.88 -5.55 -6.49
CA GLY A 25 -18.58 -6.40 -7.46
C GLY A 25 -17.81 -7.68 -7.75
N ASP A 26 -17.89 -8.18 -8.98
CA ASP A 26 -17.12 -9.36 -9.39
C ASP A 26 -15.61 -9.06 -9.40
N SER A 27 -14.78 -10.10 -9.16
CA SER A 27 -13.31 -9.99 -9.27
C SER A 27 -12.91 -9.49 -10.65
N ARG A 28 -11.92 -8.58 -10.71
CA ARG A 28 -11.44 -8.00 -11.98
C ARG A 28 -10.10 -8.56 -12.43
N CYS A 29 -9.48 -9.44 -11.64
CA CYS A 29 -8.22 -10.07 -12.02
C CYS A 29 -8.30 -10.94 -13.28
N GLN A 30 -9.49 -11.39 -13.66
CA GLN A 30 -9.73 -12.13 -14.92
C GLN A 30 -10.04 -11.20 -16.11
N ALA A 31 -10.43 -9.94 -15.86
CA ALA A 31 -10.95 -9.04 -16.88
C ALA A 31 -9.86 -8.24 -17.61
N ARG A 32 -8.66 -8.14 -17.04
CA ARG A 32 -7.55 -7.32 -17.55
C ARG A 32 -6.21 -8.05 -17.42
N SER A 33 -5.29 -7.76 -18.34
CA SER A 33 -3.93 -8.31 -18.35
C SER A 33 -2.99 -7.47 -17.47
N PHE A 34 -3.09 -7.62 -16.16
CA PHE A 34 -2.09 -7.09 -15.21
C PHE A 34 -0.81 -7.94 -15.25
N LEU A 35 0.32 -7.40 -14.76
CA LEU A 35 1.54 -8.20 -14.61
C LEU A 35 1.34 -9.31 -13.57
N LEU A 36 0.61 -8.97 -12.50
CA LEU A 36 0.07 -9.92 -11.53
C LEU A 36 -1.29 -9.41 -11.07
N CYS A 37 -2.25 -10.33 -10.95
CA CYS A 37 -3.48 -10.07 -10.23
C CYS A 37 -3.99 -11.35 -9.59
N ASP A 38 -4.40 -11.27 -8.33
CA ASP A 38 -5.09 -12.36 -7.64
C ASP A 38 -6.28 -11.81 -6.85
N GLY A 39 -7.47 -12.21 -7.29
CA GLY A 39 -8.74 -11.93 -6.60
C GLY A 39 -9.17 -13.09 -5.70
N PHE A 40 -8.31 -14.10 -5.55
CA PHE A 40 -8.47 -15.21 -4.63
C PHE A 40 -9.68 -16.11 -4.85
N GLU A 41 -10.33 -16.09 -6.02
CA GLU A 41 -11.52 -16.89 -6.35
C GLU A 41 -11.25 -18.39 -6.61
N THR A 42 -10.04 -18.88 -6.29
CA THR A 42 -9.66 -20.30 -6.40
C THR A 42 -9.89 -21.04 -5.08
N THR A 43 -9.71 -22.37 -5.05
CA THR A 43 -9.94 -23.16 -3.83
C THR A 43 -8.83 -23.03 -2.77
N SER A 44 -7.70 -22.40 -3.12
CA SER A 44 -6.54 -22.25 -2.24
C SER A 44 -5.65 -21.12 -2.75
N ILE A 45 -4.96 -20.42 -1.85
CA ILE A 45 -3.92 -19.45 -2.21
C ILE A 45 -2.92 -20.12 -3.17
N ASP A 46 -2.72 -19.52 -4.34
CA ASP A 46 -1.87 -20.10 -5.38
C ASP A 46 -0.41 -20.08 -4.95
N SER A 47 0.13 -21.23 -4.56
CA SER A 47 1.52 -21.39 -4.12
C SER A 47 2.55 -21.18 -5.23
N ALA A 48 2.13 -21.15 -6.51
CA ALA A 48 3.01 -20.78 -7.60
C ALA A 48 3.20 -19.25 -7.69
N LEU A 49 2.24 -18.48 -7.18
CA LEU A 49 2.30 -17.02 -7.13
C LEU A 49 2.77 -16.49 -5.78
N TRP A 50 2.36 -17.14 -4.70
CA TRP A 50 2.52 -16.62 -3.34
C TRP A 50 3.27 -17.57 -2.43
N THR A 51 4.27 -17.02 -1.74
CA THR A 51 4.81 -17.62 -0.53
C THR A 51 4.10 -17.02 0.67
N ILE A 52 3.48 -17.85 1.50
CA ILE A 52 2.95 -17.41 2.79
C ILE A 52 4.10 -17.34 3.79
N GLU A 53 4.34 -16.16 4.37
CA GLU A 53 5.25 -16.00 5.51
C GLU A 53 4.49 -15.45 6.71
N LYS A 54 4.76 -16.00 7.91
CA LYS A 54 4.08 -15.59 9.14
C LYS A 54 4.88 -15.89 10.39
N ASN A 55 4.66 -15.12 11.47
CA ASN A 55 5.17 -15.47 12.79
C ASN A 55 4.33 -16.56 13.45
N GLY A 56 4.99 -17.64 13.91
CA GLY A 56 4.42 -18.64 14.81
C GLY A 56 3.02 -19.12 14.41
N ALA A 57 2.07 -18.91 15.33
CA ALA A 57 0.68 -19.36 15.22
C ALA A 57 -0.25 -18.40 14.46
N ASN A 58 0.25 -17.28 13.92
CA ASN A 58 -0.55 -16.40 13.07
C ASN A 58 -1.15 -17.20 11.89
N VAL A 59 -2.28 -16.77 11.37
CA VAL A 59 -3.02 -17.46 10.29
C VAL A 59 -3.06 -16.56 9.06
N VAL A 60 -2.90 -17.16 7.88
CA VAL A 60 -3.08 -16.53 6.57
C VAL A 60 -3.81 -17.56 5.70
N GLU A 61 -5.09 -17.33 5.41
CA GLU A 61 -5.94 -18.30 4.73
C GLU A 61 -7.05 -17.65 3.90
N LEU A 62 -7.67 -18.40 2.99
CA LEU A 62 -8.87 -17.92 2.30
C LEU A 62 -10.07 -17.92 3.24
N SER A 63 -10.90 -16.89 3.15
CA SER A 63 -12.12 -16.73 3.94
C SER A 63 -13.27 -16.22 3.10
N GLN A 64 -14.45 -16.78 3.34
CA GLN A 64 -15.73 -16.35 2.76
C GLN A 64 -16.51 -15.40 3.69
N GLU A 65 -15.90 -14.93 4.79
CA GLU A 65 -16.57 -14.03 5.73
C GLU A 65 -16.88 -12.67 5.10
N THR A 66 -15.94 -12.16 4.31
CA THR A 66 -16.07 -10.88 3.59
C THR A 66 -15.11 -10.86 2.41
N ALA A 67 -15.47 -10.15 1.37
CA ALA A 67 -14.62 -9.91 0.19
C ALA A 67 -14.84 -8.48 -0.29
N ALA A 68 -13.82 -7.87 -0.89
CA ALA A 68 -13.96 -6.58 -1.55
C ALA A 68 -14.63 -6.78 -2.92
N ARG A 69 -14.20 -7.83 -3.63
CA ARG A 69 -14.80 -8.30 -4.86
C ARG A 69 -14.96 -9.82 -4.84
N GLY A 70 -15.81 -10.35 -5.71
CA GLY A 70 -16.05 -11.79 -5.78
C GLY A 70 -16.66 -12.35 -4.50
N ALA A 71 -16.23 -13.56 -4.12
CA ALA A 71 -16.85 -14.34 -3.05
C ALA A 71 -15.95 -14.58 -1.85
N GLN A 72 -14.65 -14.33 -1.96
CA GLN A 72 -13.71 -14.60 -0.86
C GLN A 72 -12.50 -13.68 -0.90
N SER A 73 -11.81 -13.59 0.23
CA SER A 73 -10.59 -12.81 0.39
C SER A 73 -9.58 -13.59 1.22
N VAL A 74 -8.36 -13.07 1.37
CA VAL A 74 -7.39 -13.61 2.30
C VAL A 74 -7.63 -12.99 3.68
N HIS A 75 -7.91 -13.82 4.68
CA HIS A 75 -7.97 -13.43 6.08
C HIS A 75 -6.62 -13.70 6.77
N ILE A 76 -6.16 -12.70 7.50
CA ILE A 76 -4.96 -12.72 8.31
C ILE A 76 -5.39 -12.50 9.76
N LYS A 77 -5.10 -13.48 10.61
CA LYS A 77 -5.22 -13.35 12.06
C LYS A 77 -3.83 -13.31 12.69
N ALA A 78 -3.48 -12.17 13.27
CA ALA A 78 -2.17 -11.95 13.89
C ALA A 78 -2.31 -11.59 15.37
N GLU A 79 -1.74 -12.39 16.26
CA GLU A 79 -1.69 -12.02 17.69
C GLU A 79 -0.68 -10.88 17.90
N ASN A 80 0.46 -10.94 17.22
CA ASN A 80 1.50 -9.91 17.10
C ASN A 80 2.39 -10.25 15.90
N GLY A 81 3.24 -9.32 15.46
CA GLY A 81 4.16 -9.56 14.35
C GLY A 81 3.44 -9.64 13.00
N PHE A 82 3.86 -10.57 12.14
CA PHE A 82 3.45 -10.58 10.73
C PHE A 82 2.72 -11.83 10.26
N GLY A 83 1.94 -11.64 9.20
CA GLY A 83 1.39 -12.65 8.30
C GLY A 83 1.12 -12.00 6.94
N TYR A 84 1.73 -12.50 5.87
CA TYR A 84 1.61 -11.91 4.53
C TYR A 84 1.84 -12.92 3.41
N LEU A 85 1.45 -12.50 2.20
CA LEU A 85 1.73 -13.16 0.94
C LEU A 85 2.86 -12.44 0.24
N LYS A 86 3.94 -13.15 -0.09
CA LYS A 86 5.10 -12.62 -0.79
C LYS A 86 5.14 -13.12 -2.22
N ASN A 87 5.36 -12.20 -3.14
CA ASN A 87 5.59 -12.48 -4.55
C ASN A 87 7.00 -12.05 -4.98
N THR A 88 7.58 -12.85 -5.87
CA THR A 88 8.86 -12.57 -6.54
C THR A 88 8.78 -12.74 -8.06
N SER A 89 7.63 -13.18 -8.60
CA SER A 89 7.55 -13.69 -9.97
C SER A 89 7.47 -12.60 -11.04
N VAL A 90 7.02 -11.39 -10.69
CA VAL A 90 6.89 -10.28 -11.66
C VAL A 90 8.12 -9.37 -11.75
N PHE A 91 9.07 -9.54 -10.83
CA PHE A 91 10.25 -8.70 -10.76
C PHE A 91 11.46 -9.36 -11.45
N PRO A 92 12.34 -8.58 -12.11
CA PRO A 92 12.29 -7.12 -12.23
C PRO A 92 11.25 -6.63 -13.26
N VAL A 93 10.65 -5.47 -12.97
CA VAL A 93 9.75 -4.76 -13.89
C VAL A 93 10.52 -3.72 -14.72
N PRO A 94 10.04 -3.33 -15.92
CA PRO A 94 10.67 -2.28 -16.71
C PRO A 94 10.91 -0.98 -15.93
N SER A 95 12.13 -0.45 -16.03
CA SER A 95 12.58 0.78 -15.35
C SER A 95 12.45 0.78 -13.82
N ASN A 96 12.20 -0.38 -13.19
CA ASN A 96 11.88 -0.49 -11.77
C ASN A 96 10.67 0.39 -11.36
N ASN A 97 9.78 0.67 -12.32
CA ASN A 97 8.59 1.49 -12.12
C ASN A 97 7.36 0.60 -12.08
N TYR A 98 6.57 0.68 -11.01
CA TYR A 98 5.34 -0.08 -10.89
C TYR A 98 4.31 0.59 -9.97
N PHE A 99 3.07 0.14 -10.14
CA PHE A 99 1.98 0.33 -9.22
C PHE A 99 1.70 -0.98 -8.48
N GLY A 100 1.47 -0.88 -7.17
CA GLY A 100 0.88 -1.94 -6.37
C GLY A 100 -0.52 -1.51 -5.92
N ARG A 101 -1.47 -2.44 -5.91
CA ARG A 101 -2.84 -2.21 -5.43
C ARG A 101 -3.27 -3.36 -4.53
N MET A 102 -3.95 -3.03 -3.45
CA MET A 102 -4.69 -3.99 -2.63
C MET A 102 -6.00 -3.40 -2.13
N PHE A 103 -7.03 -4.23 -2.03
CA PHE A 103 -8.16 -3.92 -1.16
C PHE A 103 -7.83 -4.40 0.25
N LEU A 104 -8.08 -3.54 1.23
CA LEU A 104 -7.75 -3.78 2.63
C LEU A 104 -8.99 -3.56 3.49
N ARG A 105 -9.19 -4.44 4.47
CA ARG A 105 -10.16 -4.26 5.55
C ARG A 105 -9.51 -4.66 6.86
N VAL A 106 -9.48 -3.75 7.82
CA VAL A 106 -8.86 -3.98 9.12
C VAL A 106 -9.94 -3.88 10.19
N LYS A 107 -10.12 -4.91 11.02
CA LYS A 107 -11.18 -4.90 12.05
C LYS A 107 -10.94 -3.86 13.13
N ARG A 108 -9.68 -3.65 13.49
CA ARG A 108 -9.20 -2.63 14.42
C ARG A 108 -7.75 -2.31 14.14
N PHE A 109 -7.35 -1.08 14.44
CA PHE A 109 -5.94 -0.71 14.54
C PHE A 109 -5.50 -0.72 16.00
N SER A 110 -4.18 -0.77 16.21
CA SER A 110 -3.62 -0.62 17.54
C SER A 110 -3.84 0.80 18.05
N THR A 111 -3.89 0.93 19.37
CA THR A 111 -3.91 2.21 20.09
C THR A 111 -2.85 2.26 21.18
N VAL A 112 -1.90 1.30 21.19
CA VAL A 112 -0.73 1.44 22.07
C VAL A 112 0.10 2.63 21.61
N SER A 113 0.69 3.37 22.55
CA SER A 113 1.22 4.74 22.38
C SER A 113 2.04 5.04 21.12
N TYR A 114 2.69 4.02 20.56
CA TYR A 114 3.38 4.08 19.28
C TYR A 114 3.29 2.70 18.61
N ALA A 115 2.47 2.58 17.57
CA ALA A 115 2.20 1.32 16.89
C ALA A 115 2.28 1.47 15.38
N HIS A 116 3.37 1.00 14.80
CA HIS A 116 3.62 0.90 13.37
C HIS A 116 3.01 -0.39 12.83
N TRP A 117 2.26 -0.25 11.75
CA TRP A 117 1.75 -1.36 10.96
C TRP A 117 2.12 -1.19 9.48
N THR A 118 2.52 -2.29 8.84
CA THR A 118 2.83 -2.35 7.41
C THR A 118 1.89 -3.33 6.73
N VAL A 119 1.37 -2.94 5.57
CA VAL A 119 0.50 -3.79 4.73
C VAL A 119 1.12 -4.20 3.41
N ALA A 120 2.15 -3.48 2.96
CA ALA A 120 3.00 -3.95 1.88
C ALA A 120 4.45 -3.45 2.06
N GLU A 121 5.40 -4.24 1.58
CA GLU A 121 6.81 -3.84 1.57
C GLU A 121 7.54 -4.34 0.33
N ALA A 122 8.26 -3.43 -0.32
CA ALA A 122 9.14 -3.74 -1.42
C ALA A 122 10.58 -3.90 -0.91
N ALA A 123 11.22 -4.98 -1.35
CA ALA A 123 12.61 -5.28 -1.04
C ALA A 123 13.37 -5.68 -2.30
N GLY A 124 14.69 -5.49 -2.28
CA GLY A 124 15.50 -5.74 -3.46
C GLY A 124 16.98 -5.51 -3.27
N LYS A 125 17.70 -5.43 -4.39
CA LYS A 125 19.14 -5.12 -4.38
C LYS A 125 19.33 -3.61 -4.22
N GLY A 126 20.42 -3.21 -3.59
CA GLY A 126 20.75 -1.80 -3.39
C GLY A 126 21.48 -1.59 -2.07
N ASP A 127 21.08 -0.56 -1.35
CA ASP A 127 21.67 -0.15 -0.07
C ASP A 127 21.05 -0.84 1.16
N GLY A 128 20.13 -1.78 0.94
CA GLY A 128 19.43 -2.51 1.99
C GLY A 128 18.16 -1.83 2.48
N SER A 129 17.69 -0.77 1.82
CA SER A 129 16.41 -0.14 2.13
C SER A 129 15.22 -1.08 1.83
N LEU A 130 14.27 -1.13 2.76
CA LEU A 130 12.97 -1.77 2.64
C LEU A 130 11.91 -0.68 2.56
N ILE A 131 11.06 -0.70 1.52
CA ILE A 131 10.10 0.38 1.28
C ILE A 131 8.72 -0.05 1.74
N ARG A 132 8.12 0.69 2.66
CA ARG A 132 6.90 0.27 3.37
C ARG A 132 5.71 1.12 3.01
N VAL A 133 4.57 0.46 2.89
CA VAL A 133 3.24 1.04 2.79
C VAL A 133 2.43 0.53 3.97
N GLY A 134 1.82 1.44 4.73
CA GLY A 134 1.14 1.09 5.96
C GLY A 134 0.64 2.32 6.69
N GLY A 135 1.00 2.42 7.97
CA GLY A 135 0.63 3.53 8.81
C GLY A 135 1.04 3.34 10.26
N GLN A 136 0.63 4.28 11.09
CA GLN A 136 1.06 4.30 12.47
C GLN A 136 0.03 5.00 13.37
N TYR A 137 -0.19 4.42 14.55
CA TYR A 137 -0.77 5.15 15.67
C TYR A 137 0.35 5.80 16.49
N ALA A 138 0.17 7.07 16.86
CA ALA A 138 1.04 7.72 17.83
C ALA A 138 0.22 8.65 18.74
N ASP A 139 0.53 8.66 20.05
CA ASP A 139 -0.21 9.43 21.06
C ASP A 139 -0.30 10.94 20.75
N HIS A 140 0.73 11.50 20.13
CA HIS A 140 0.75 12.92 19.77
C HIS A 140 -0.20 13.26 18.61
N PHE A 141 -0.59 12.26 17.81
CA PHE A 141 -1.70 12.38 16.86
C PHE A 141 -3.04 12.02 17.50
N GLY A 142 -3.03 11.07 18.45
CA GLY A 142 -4.23 10.52 19.08
C GLY A 142 -5.11 9.70 18.11
N ALA A 143 -4.54 9.27 16.98
CA ALA A 143 -5.24 8.54 15.91
C ALA A 143 -4.22 7.75 15.06
N ASN A 144 -4.72 6.75 14.34
CA ASN A 144 -3.97 6.12 13.26
C ASN A 144 -3.89 7.04 12.04
N ARG A 145 -2.77 6.99 11.34
CA ARG A 145 -2.58 7.66 10.05
C ARG A 145 -1.98 6.69 9.06
N TYR A 146 -2.39 6.78 7.80
CA TYR A 146 -1.65 6.14 6.72
C TYR A 146 -0.21 6.67 6.71
N GLY A 147 0.68 5.86 6.16
CA GLY A 147 2.08 6.21 6.04
C GLY A 147 2.80 5.43 4.96
N VAL A 148 3.81 6.08 4.41
CA VAL A 148 4.86 5.44 3.64
C VAL A 148 6.16 5.57 4.40
N GLY A 149 7.05 4.59 4.26
CA GLY A 149 8.25 4.56 5.07
C GLY A 149 9.41 3.86 4.41
N SER A 150 10.53 3.92 5.10
CA SER A 150 11.70 3.09 4.83
C SER A 150 12.14 2.43 6.13
N ASP A 151 12.76 1.27 6.01
CA ASP A 151 13.57 0.66 7.05
C ASP A 151 14.88 0.16 6.48
N GLY A 152 15.88 -0.01 7.34
CA GLY A 152 17.25 -0.28 6.95
C GLY A 152 17.82 0.85 6.09
N GLY A 153 18.83 0.49 5.31
CA GLY A 153 19.50 1.42 4.42
C GLY A 153 20.06 2.68 5.09
N PRO A 154 20.50 3.67 4.29
CA PRO A 154 21.12 4.89 4.78
C PRO A 154 20.13 5.88 5.40
N THR A 155 18.86 5.88 4.98
CA THR A 155 17.85 6.84 5.52
C THR A 155 17.27 6.44 6.88
N GLY A 156 17.53 5.19 7.32
CA GLY A 156 17.07 4.66 8.60
C GLY A 156 15.61 4.19 8.58
N ASP A 157 15.09 3.93 9.79
CA ASP A 157 13.70 3.54 10.02
C ASP A 157 12.84 4.80 10.24
N TRP A 158 11.91 5.05 9.34
CA TRP A 158 11.01 6.20 9.42
C TRP A 158 9.67 5.93 8.74
N THR A 159 8.67 6.69 9.16
CA THR A 159 7.35 6.74 8.54
C THR A 159 6.96 8.19 8.30
N LEU A 160 6.64 8.53 7.06
CA LEU A 160 6.01 9.78 6.70
C LEU A 160 4.50 9.60 6.91
N HIS A 161 3.92 10.40 7.80
CA HIS A 161 2.51 10.28 8.16
C HIS A 161 1.63 11.16 7.28
N ASP A 162 0.46 10.64 6.95
CA ASP A 162 -0.52 11.37 6.16
C ASP A 162 -0.94 12.68 6.85
N ALA A 163 -1.05 13.72 6.06
CA ALA A 163 -1.53 15.03 6.47
C ALA A 163 -2.64 15.54 5.54
N ASP A 164 -3.16 14.73 4.60
CA ASP A 164 -4.14 15.15 3.61
C ASP A 164 -5.59 14.92 4.03
N PRO A 165 -6.51 15.88 3.77
CA PRO A 165 -6.23 17.22 3.25
C PRO A 165 -5.48 18.07 4.29
N LEU A 166 -4.47 18.83 3.84
CA LEU A 166 -3.49 19.57 4.66
C LEU A 166 -3.91 19.87 6.11
N GLY A 167 -3.33 19.10 7.05
CA GLY A 167 -3.52 19.23 8.49
C GLY A 167 -4.82 18.61 9.04
N LYS A 168 -5.60 17.92 8.21
CA LYS A 168 -6.88 17.30 8.55
C LYS A 168 -7.00 15.87 7.99
N PRO A 169 -6.02 14.99 8.22
CA PRO A 169 -6.11 13.61 7.75
C PRO A 169 -7.29 12.88 8.38
N GLU A 170 -7.94 12.05 7.59
CA GLU A 170 -8.92 11.07 8.08
C GLU A 170 -8.17 9.84 8.63
N GLU A 171 -8.67 9.28 9.72
CA GLU A 171 -8.14 8.02 10.25
C GLU A 171 -8.55 6.86 9.32
N PRO A 172 -7.68 5.87 9.07
CA PRO A 172 -8.06 4.67 8.34
C PRO A 172 -9.32 4.02 8.93
N PRO A 173 -10.38 3.79 8.13
CA PRO A 173 -11.63 3.28 8.66
C PRO A 173 -11.47 1.83 9.09
N ILE A 174 -12.08 1.49 10.23
CA ILE A 174 -12.17 0.11 10.69
C ILE A 174 -13.34 -0.61 10.03
N SER A 175 -13.21 -1.92 9.86
CA SER A 175 -14.28 -2.80 9.37
C SER A 175 -14.96 -2.26 8.10
N THR A 176 -14.18 -1.67 7.21
CA THR A 176 -14.60 -1.16 5.91
C THR A 176 -13.54 -1.51 4.87
N TRP A 177 -13.96 -1.92 3.68
CA TRP A 177 -13.04 -2.15 2.57
C TRP A 177 -12.60 -0.82 1.97
N ILE A 178 -11.29 -0.63 1.88
CA ILE A 178 -10.64 0.49 1.20
C ILE A 178 -9.75 -0.05 0.09
N CYS A 179 -9.58 0.72 -0.97
CA CYS A 179 -8.60 0.45 -2.01
C CYS A 179 -7.34 1.27 -1.73
N LEU A 180 -6.22 0.59 -1.46
CA LEU A 180 -4.91 1.21 -1.37
C LEU A 180 -4.16 0.98 -2.69
N GLU A 181 -3.59 2.05 -3.24
CA GLU A 181 -2.71 1.97 -4.39
C GLU A 181 -1.46 2.82 -4.11
N TRP A 182 -0.31 2.36 -4.58
CA TRP A 182 0.92 3.13 -4.55
C TRP A 182 1.68 3.00 -5.85
N GLU A 183 2.45 4.04 -6.17
CA GLU A 183 3.43 4.01 -7.25
C GLU A 183 4.82 4.05 -6.66
N HIS A 184 5.71 3.20 -7.14
CA HIS A 184 7.15 3.33 -6.95
C HIS A 184 7.79 3.54 -8.31
N ARG A 185 8.40 4.71 -8.50
CA ARG A 185 9.20 5.03 -9.69
C ARG A 185 10.66 4.84 -9.35
N GLY A 186 11.15 3.60 -9.42
CA GLY A 186 12.52 3.24 -9.09
C GLY A 186 13.59 4.04 -9.85
N SER A 187 13.31 4.41 -11.10
CA SER A 187 14.20 5.25 -11.90
C SER A 187 14.32 6.70 -11.43
N GLU A 188 13.39 7.18 -10.61
CA GLU A 188 13.30 8.55 -10.12
C GLU A 188 13.36 8.65 -8.58
N ASN A 189 13.39 7.51 -7.88
CA ASN A 189 13.30 7.40 -6.42
C ASN A 189 12.06 8.10 -5.83
N VAL A 190 10.92 7.96 -6.51
CA VAL A 190 9.65 8.60 -6.12
C VAL A 190 8.63 7.56 -5.67
N THR A 191 7.95 7.87 -4.57
CA THR A 191 6.73 7.16 -4.15
C THR A 191 5.53 8.08 -4.23
N ARG A 192 4.39 7.55 -4.68
CA ARG A 192 3.07 8.20 -4.59
C ARG A 192 2.10 7.23 -3.95
N PHE A 193 1.09 7.75 -3.25
CA PHE A 193 0.14 6.96 -2.50
C PHE A 193 -1.29 7.44 -2.74
N PHE A 194 -2.21 6.49 -2.80
CA PHE A 194 -3.61 6.72 -3.10
C PHE A 194 -4.49 5.90 -2.15
N VAL A 195 -5.54 6.52 -1.64
CA VAL A 195 -6.61 5.86 -0.89
C VAL A 195 -7.90 6.08 -1.66
N ASP A 196 -8.58 4.98 -1.99
CA ASP A 196 -9.88 5.01 -2.68
C ASP A 196 -9.86 5.89 -3.95
N GLY A 197 -8.76 5.77 -4.71
CA GLY A 197 -8.53 6.46 -5.98
C GLY A 197 -8.04 7.91 -5.85
N VAL A 198 -8.08 8.49 -4.64
CA VAL A 198 -7.63 9.85 -4.33
C VAL A 198 -6.16 9.84 -3.96
N GLU A 199 -5.38 10.75 -4.53
CA GLU A 199 -3.96 10.89 -4.19
C GLU A 199 -3.76 11.60 -2.85
N HIS A 200 -2.82 11.10 -2.05
CA HIS A 200 -2.36 11.71 -0.80
C HIS A 200 -0.94 12.28 -1.01
N PRO A 201 -0.79 13.48 -1.57
CA PRO A 201 0.51 14.06 -1.91
C PRO A 201 1.40 14.35 -0.69
N SER A 202 0.85 14.44 0.52
CA SER A 202 1.63 14.54 1.77
C SER A 202 2.46 13.29 2.05
N LEU A 203 2.09 12.16 1.45
CA LEU A 203 2.82 10.89 1.48
C LEU A 203 3.76 10.70 0.28
N ALA A 204 3.90 11.69 -0.61
CA ALA A 204 4.83 11.58 -1.72
C ALA A 204 6.28 11.68 -1.23
N THR A 205 7.16 10.84 -1.79
CA THR A 205 8.60 10.89 -1.50
C THR A 205 9.41 11.15 -2.77
N SER A 206 10.62 11.67 -2.59
CA SER A 206 11.66 11.78 -3.62
C SER A 206 13.03 11.55 -2.98
N GLU A 207 14.11 11.55 -3.78
CA GLU A 207 15.48 11.48 -3.25
C GLU A 207 15.77 12.47 -2.12
N THR A 208 15.12 13.63 -2.12
CA THR A 208 15.41 14.74 -1.20
C THR A 208 14.22 15.18 -0.35
N GLN A 209 13.07 14.49 -0.51
CA GLN A 209 11.87 14.72 0.28
C GLN A 209 11.39 13.38 0.81
N HIS A 210 11.69 13.10 2.07
CA HIS A 210 11.34 11.86 2.76
C HIS A 210 11.34 12.10 4.28
N GLY A 211 10.89 11.11 5.05
CA GLY A 211 10.83 11.20 6.52
C GLY A 211 12.11 10.80 7.27
N GLY A 212 13.23 10.63 6.55
CA GLY A 212 14.48 10.14 7.15
C GLY A 212 15.16 11.17 8.06
N GLU A 213 15.93 10.70 9.03
CA GLU A 213 16.51 11.56 10.09
C GLU A 213 17.48 12.62 9.56
N ASP A 214 18.33 12.27 8.59
CA ASP A 214 19.27 13.20 7.96
C ASP A 214 18.78 13.59 6.56
N PRO A 215 18.30 14.83 6.34
CA PRO A 215 17.78 15.28 5.05
C PRO A 215 18.84 15.40 3.95
N ARG A 216 20.13 15.17 4.26
CA ARG A 216 21.22 15.13 3.28
C ARG A 216 21.44 13.73 2.71
N VAL A 217 20.93 12.70 3.38
CA VAL A 217 21.02 11.32 2.92
C VAL A 217 19.88 11.07 1.96
N LYS A 218 20.20 10.64 0.74
CA LYS A 218 19.18 10.43 -0.29
C LYS A 218 18.34 9.20 0.01
N TYR A 219 17.03 9.33 -0.18
CA TYR A 219 16.13 8.19 -0.29
C TYR A 219 16.30 7.53 -1.66
N VAL A 220 16.63 6.23 -1.67
CA VAL A 220 16.85 5.45 -2.89
C VAL A 220 15.99 4.21 -2.83
N LEU A 221 15.19 3.98 -3.87
CA LEU A 221 14.41 2.77 -4.01
C LEU A 221 15.34 1.60 -4.39
N PRO A 222 15.18 0.41 -3.80
CA PRO A 222 15.94 -0.76 -4.22
C PRO A 222 15.56 -1.16 -5.65
N GLU A 223 16.44 -1.85 -6.36
CA GLU A 223 16.07 -2.65 -7.54
C GLU A 223 15.16 -3.78 -7.03
N VAL A 224 13.85 -3.60 -7.16
CA VAL A 224 12.86 -4.44 -6.47
C VAL A 224 12.92 -5.85 -7.03
N THR A 225 13.03 -6.83 -6.12
CA THR A 225 13.01 -8.26 -6.44
C THR A 225 11.86 -9.00 -5.78
N SER A 226 11.22 -8.37 -4.79
CA SER A 226 10.08 -8.95 -4.09
C SER A 226 9.18 -7.87 -3.54
N LEU A 227 7.89 -8.19 -3.49
CA LEU A 227 6.86 -7.41 -2.82
C LEU A 227 6.02 -8.37 -1.98
N TRP A 228 5.67 -7.98 -0.76
CA TRP A 228 4.65 -8.70 -0.01
C TRP A 228 3.44 -7.83 0.30
N PHE A 229 2.30 -8.48 0.50
CA PHE A 229 1.02 -7.89 0.89
C PHE A 229 0.45 -8.63 2.10
N GLY A 230 0.00 -7.91 3.12
CA GLY A 230 -0.59 -8.54 4.30
C GLY A 230 -0.64 -7.61 5.50
N TRP A 231 -0.15 -8.11 6.64
CA TRP A 231 -0.13 -7.37 7.88
C TRP A 231 1.17 -7.63 8.65
N TRP A 232 1.77 -6.56 9.16
CA TRP A 232 2.82 -6.64 10.16
C TRP A 232 2.61 -5.52 11.19
N GLN A 233 2.27 -5.88 12.42
CA GLN A 233 2.29 -4.99 13.57
C GLN A 233 3.62 -5.17 14.32
N TYR A 234 4.42 -4.10 14.44
CA TYR A 234 5.77 -4.19 15.02
C TYR A 234 5.75 -4.18 16.56
N GLN A 235 4.90 -3.35 17.15
CA GLN A 235 4.80 -3.22 18.60
C GLN A 235 3.78 -4.20 19.15
N SER A 236 4.10 -4.79 20.31
CA SER A 236 3.20 -5.70 21.00
C SER A 236 1.86 -5.03 21.32
N ASP A 237 0.79 -5.70 20.93
CA ASP A 237 -0.59 -5.31 21.22
C ASP A 237 -1.23 -6.37 22.13
N PRO A 238 -2.10 -5.96 23.09
CA PRO A 238 -2.78 -6.89 23.99
C PRO A 238 -3.89 -7.71 23.32
N GLU A 239 -4.37 -7.27 22.15
CA GLU A 239 -5.41 -7.95 21.39
C GLU A 239 -4.85 -8.47 20.05
N PRO A 240 -5.48 -9.45 19.40
CA PRO A 240 -5.14 -9.86 18.05
C PRO A 240 -5.72 -8.92 16.99
N PHE A 241 -5.17 -8.96 15.78
CA PHE A 241 -5.66 -8.26 14.60
C PHE A 241 -6.36 -9.25 13.66
N ASP A 242 -7.52 -8.86 13.17
CA ASP A 242 -8.19 -9.49 12.03
C ASP A 242 -8.11 -8.53 10.84
N VAL A 243 -7.46 -8.98 9.76
CA VAL A 243 -7.21 -8.21 8.55
C VAL A 243 -7.62 -9.03 7.34
N TRP A 244 -8.29 -8.41 6.38
CA TRP A 244 -8.60 -9.03 5.10
C TRP A 244 -7.94 -8.24 3.98
N ILE A 245 -7.37 -8.97 3.04
CA ILE A 245 -6.77 -8.42 1.82
C ILE A 245 -7.38 -9.10 0.60
N ASP A 246 -7.60 -8.34 -0.46
CA ASP A 246 -8.27 -8.82 -1.65
C ASP A 246 -7.80 -8.06 -2.90
N GLU A 247 -8.04 -8.64 -4.09
CA GLU A 247 -7.76 -8.03 -5.40
C GLU A 247 -6.33 -7.46 -5.51
N LEU A 248 -5.34 -8.25 -5.10
CA LEU A 248 -3.94 -7.84 -5.15
C LEU A 248 -3.51 -7.70 -6.61
N ALA A 249 -2.90 -6.58 -6.97
CA ALA A 249 -2.45 -6.35 -8.33
C ALA A 249 -1.12 -5.60 -8.39
N ILE A 250 -0.34 -5.90 -9.43
CA ILE A 250 0.88 -5.20 -9.80
C ILE A 250 0.86 -4.93 -11.30
N ASP A 251 1.19 -3.70 -11.70
CA ASP A 251 1.35 -3.33 -13.10
C ASP A 251 2.37 -2.18 -13.25
N THR A 252 2.82 -1.92 -14.48
CA THR A 252 3.66 -0.76 -14.84
C THR A 252 2.85 0.49 -15.14
N ALA A 253 1.53 0.35 -15.32
CA ALA A 253 0.58 1.44 -15.45
C ALA A 253 -0.28 1.55 -14.20
N ARG A 254 -0.91 2.71 -13.99
CA ARG A 254 -1.85 2.90 -12.88
C ARG A 254 -2.99 1.87 -12.98
N ILE A 255 -3.29 1.21 -11.85
CA ILE A 255 -4.30 0.17 -11.75
C ILE A 255 -5.65 0.83 -11.47
N GLY A 256 -5.73 1.67 -10.45
CA GLY A 256 -6.97 2.30 -10.00
C GLY A 256 -7.84 1.38 -9.14
N CYS A 257 -8.97 1.94 -8.67
CA CYS A 257 -9.91 1.24 -7.79
C CYS A 257 -11.17 0.77 -8.52
N GLU A 258 -11.46 1.34 -9.70
CA GLU A 258 -12.55 0.94 -10.59
C GLU A 258 -12.15 -0.17 -11.58
N ASP A 259 -10.89 -0.59 -11.60
CA ASP A 259 -10.37 -1.63 -12.49
C ASP A 259 -9.92 -2.89 -11.75
#